data_AF-A0A5C6A2H4-F1
#
_entry.id   AF-A0A5C6A2H4-F1
#
_cell.length_a   1.000
_cell.length_b   1.000
_cell.length_c   1.000
_cell.angle_alpha   90.00
_cell.angle_beta   90.00
_cell.angle_gamma   90.00
#
_symmetry.space_group_name_H-M   'P 1'
#
loop_
_entity.id
_entity.type
_entity.pdbx_description
1 polymer ?
#
loop_
_entity_poly.entity_id
_entity_poly.type
_entity_poly.pdbx_seq_one_letter_code
_entity_poly.pdbx_strand_id
1 'polypeptide(L)'
;MAQLFRIASMCMAYLLLASAADAQEVASTTFDAESGKFLFDAVGKGIGAGLVILGAGLGIGKIGGMAVEAMSRQPEVSGNIQTGMIIAAALIEGATFFALILIGFLM
;
A
#
# COMPACT_ATOMS: atom_id res chain seq x y z
N MET A 1 -24.03 -1.10 -6.80
CA MET A 1 -23.94 -0.23 -5.59
C MET A 1 -23.77 -1.04 -4.30
N ALA A 2 -24.62 -2.05 -4.02
CA ALA A 2 -24.50 -2.88 -2.82
C ALA A 2 -23.17 -3.66 -2.68
N GLN A 3 -22.55 -4.05 -3.80
CA GLN A 3 -21.26 -4.77 -3.77
C GLN A 3 -20.09 -3.86 -3.40
N LEU A 4 -20.14 -2.57 -3.76
CA LEU A 4 -19.11 -1.59 -3.41
C LEU A 4 -19.10 -1.29 -1.90
N PHE A 5 -20.29 -1.20 -1.29
CA PHE A 5 -20.46 -0.98 0.14
C PHE A 5 -20.01 -2.19 0.98
N ARG A 6 -20.23 -3.42 0.47
CA ARG A 6 -19.75 -4.65 1.12
C ARG A 6 -18.22 -4.77 1.06
N ILE A 7 -17.61 -4.45 -0.08
CA ILE A 7 -16.14 -4.45 -0.23
C ILE A 7 -15.51 -3.39 0.67
N ALA A 8 -16.06 -2.16 0.70
CA ALA A 8 -15.58 -1.09 1.58
C ALA A 8 -15.72 -1.44 3.08
N SER A 9 -16.83 -2.06 3.48
CA SER A 9 -17.06 -2.54 4.85
C SER A 9 -16.12 -3.68 5.24
N MET A 10 -15.84 -4.61 4.31
CA MET A 10 -14.87 -5.68 4.54
C MET A 10 -13.43 -5.16 4.63
N CYS A 11 -13.05 -4.16 3.82
CA CYS A 11 -11.75 -3.49 3.96
C CYS A 11 -11.62 -2.77 5.31
N MET A 12 -12.65 -2.04 5.74
CA MET A 12 -12.66 -1.35 7.04
C MET A 12 -12.60 -2.32 8.22
N ALA A 13 -13.31 -3.46 8.13
CA ALA A 13 -13.27 -4.52 9.14
C ALA A 13 -11.90 -5.21 9.21
N TYR A 14 -11.24 -5.43 8.06
CA TYR A 14 -9.89 -5.99 8.01
C TYR A 14 -8.84 -5.03 8.61
N LEU A 15 -8.97 -3.72 8.34
CA LEU A 15 -8.15 -2.68 8.94
C LEU A 15 -8.33 -2.59 10.47
N LEU A 16 -9.56 -2.77 10.97
CA LEU A 16 -9.86 -2.78 12.42
C LEU A 16 -9.37 -4.06 13.12
N LEU A 17 -9.38 -5.21 12.44
CA LEU A 17 -8.85 -6.46 13.00
C LEU A 17 -7.32 -6.50 12.98
N ALA A 18 -6.68 -5.83 12.02
CA ALA A 18 -5.22 -5.69 11.99
C ALA A 18 -4.67 -4.94 13.22
N SER A 19 -5.41 -3.97 13.77
CA SER A 19 -4.98 -3.25 14.98
C SER A 19 -5.05 -4.09 16.27
N ALA A 20 -5.61 -5.30 16.22
CA ALA A 20 -5.62 -6.21 17.37
C ALA A 20 -4.39 -7.14 17.39
N ALA A 21 -3.65 -7.26 16.27
CA ALA A 21 -2.42 -8.03 16.21
C ALA A 21 -1.23 -7.27 16.83
N ASP A 22 -1.26 -5.93 16.80
CA ASP A 22 -0.39 -5.08 17.61
C ASP A 22 -1.12 -4.70 18.92
N ALA A 23 -1.44 -5.73 19.71
CA ALA A 23 -1.68 -5.55 21.12
C ALA A 23 -0.43 -4.89 21.71
N GLN A 24 -0.53 -3.59 22.01
CA GLN A 24 0.46 -2.91 22.81
C GLN A 24 0.59 -3.65 24.13
N GLU A 25 1.63 -4.47 24.25
CA GLU A 25 2.21 -4.82 25.54
C GLU A 25 2.71 -3.51 26.14
N VAL A 26 1.84 -2.87 26.91
CA VAL A 26 2.23 -1.86 27.89
C VAL A 26 2.92 -2.63 29.00
N ALA A 27 4.22 -2.90 28.87
CA ALA A 27 5.01 -3.38 29.99
C ALA A 27 6.44 -2.83 29.95
N SER A 28 6.70 -2.00 30.97
CA SER A 28 8.00 -1.59 31.50
C SER A 28 8.79 -0.50 30.76
N THR A 29 8.58 0.71 31.29
CA THR A 29 9.55 1.80 31.32
C THR A 29 10.87 1.33 31.92
N THR A 30 11.88 1.06 31.10
CA THR A 30 13.28 1.04 31.51
C THR A 30 14.09 1.82 30.48
N PHE A 31 14.76 2.89 30.93
CA PHE A 31 15.61 3.74 30.10
C PHE A 31 16.95 3.05 29.85
N ASP A 32 16.91 1.98 29.07
CA ASP A 32 18.12 1.29 28.61
C ASP A 32 18.42 1.67 27.15
N ALA A 33 19.67 1.48 26.72
CA ALA A 33 20.16 1.79 25.37
C ALA A 33 19.34 1.13 24.22
N GLU A 34 18.47 0.17 24.55
CA GLU A 34 17.44 -0.41 23.66
C GLU A 34 16.26 0.52 23.37
N SER A 35 15.98 1.52 24.21
CA SER A 35 14.90 2.51 24.00
C SER A 35 15.05 3.31 22.69
N GLY A 36 16.28 3.48 22.21
CA GLY A 36 16.54 4.09 20.90
C GLY A 36 16.00 3.23 19.76
N LYS A 37 16.14 1.90 19.86
CA LYS A 37 15.71 0.95 18.82
C LYS A 37 14.21 1.03 18.57
N PHE A 38 13.39 1.14 19.62
CA PHE A 38 11.93 1.22 19.49
C PHE A 38 11.47 2.49 18.75
N LEU A 39 12.09 3.64 19.05
CA LEU A 39 11.77 4.89 18.36
C LEU A 39 12.23 4.89 16.90
N PHE A 40 13.43 4.37 16.61
CA PHE A 40 13.90 4.21 15.23
C PHE A 40 13.06 3.20 14.44
N ASP A 41 12.56 2.15 15.09
CA ASP A 41 11.73 1.13 14.46
C ASP A 41 10.32 1.67 14.14
N ALA A 42 9.64 2.27 15.12
CA ALA A 42 8.30 2.83 14.92
C ALA A 42 8.28 4.01 13.92
N VAL A 43 9.24 4.94 14.04
CA VAL A 43 9.33 6.10 13.14
C VAL A 43 9.85 5.69 11.76
N GLY A 44 10.83 4.78 11.71
CA GLY A 44 11.37 4.24 10.45
C GLY A 44 10.32 3.50 9.63
N LYS A 45 9.48 2.68 10.28
CA LYS A 45 8.35 1.99 9.66
C LYS A 45 7.31 2.96 9.11
N GLY A 46 6.93 3.96 9.90
CA GLY A 46 5.94 4.97 9.47
C GLY A 46 6.40 5.78 8.27
N ILE A 47 7.63 6.28 8.29
CA ILE A 47 8.20 7.06 7.19
C ILE A 47 8.42 6.17 5.95
N GLY A 48 8.99 4.97 6.13
CA GLY A 48 9.25 4.03 5.05
C GLY A 48 7.97 3.63 4.33
N ALA A 49 6.93 3.23 5.07
CA ALA A 49 5.65 2.84 4.49
C ALA A 49 4.98 4.02 3.78
N GLY A 50 5.04 5.23 4.36
CA GLY A 50 4.50 6.44 3.74
C GLY A 50 5.15 6.75 2.40
N LEU A 51 6.48 6.66 2.30
CA LEU A 51 7.22 6.91 1.06
C LEU A 51 6.90 5.86 -0.01
N VAL A 52 6.81 4.58 0.37
CA VAL A 52 6.44 3.49 -0.55
C VAL A 52 5.05 3.73 -1.14
N ILE A 53 4.05 4.02 -0.30
CA ILE A 53 2.67 4.27 -0.76
C ILE A 53 2.58 5.53 -1.63
N LEU A 54 3.31 6.60 -1.30
CA LEU A 54 3.35 7.79 -2.14
C LEU A 54 3.94 7.50 -3.53
N GLY A 55 5.03 6.74 -3.60
CA GLY A 55 5.64 6.31 -4.86
C GLY A 55 4.69 5.45 -5.70
N ALA A 56 4.03 4.48 -5.06
CA ALA A 56 3.06 3.60 -5.70
C ALA A 56 1.87 4.37 -6.26
N GLY A 57 1.26 5.25 -5.44
CA GLY A 57 0.11 6.07 -5.81
C GLY A 57 0.38 6.99 -7.00
N LEU A 58 1.54 7.64 -7.03
CA LEU A 58 1.95 8.49 -8.15
C LEU A 58 2.21 7.68 -9.42
N GLY A 59 2.84 6.51 -9.30
CA GLY A 59 3.11 5.63 -10.42
C GLY A 59 1.83 5.10 -11.06
N ILE A 60 0.94 4.50 -10.26
CA ILE A 60 -0.32 3.92 -10.76
C ILE A 60 -1.26 4.99 -11.30
N GLY A 61 -1.34 6.15 -10.64
CA GLY A 61 -2.15 7.28 -11.10
C GLY A 61 -1.73 7.78 -12.48
N LYS A 62 -0.43 7.87 -12.73
CA LYS A 62 0.11 8.26 -14.05
C LYS A 62 -0.18 7.22 -15.13
N ILE A 63 0.03 5.93 -14.81
CA ILE A 63 -0.28 4.82 -15.73
C ILE A 63 -1.75 4.84 -16.12
N GLY A 64 -2.66 4.95 -15.15
CA GLY A 64 -4.10 5.00 -15.40
C GLY A 64 -4.52 6.23 -16.21
N GLY A 65 -3.99 7.41 -15.89
CA GLY A 65 -4.28 8.64 -16.64
C GLY A 65 -3.85 8.56 -18.11
N MET A 66 -2.63 8.09 -18.36
CA MET A 66 -2.11 7.91 -19.72
C MET A 66 -2.87 6.84 -20.51
N ALA A 67 -3.27 5.75 -19.85
CA ALA A 67 -4.06 4.69 -20.48
C ALA A 67 -5.44 5.21 -20.90
N VAL A 68 -6.12 5.99 -20.04
CA VAL A 68 -7.43 6.58 -20.36
C VAL A 68 -7.34 7.57 -21.52
N GLU A 69 -6.31 8.42 -21.57
CA GLU A 69 -6.10 9.32 -22.71
C GLU A 69 -5.81 8.55 -24.01
N ALA A 70 -4.99 7.50 -23.95
CA ALA A 70 -4.68 6.67 -25.11
C ALA A 70 -5.92 5.93 -25.64
N MET A 71 -6.74 5.37 -24.73
CA MET A 71 -7.99 4.69 -25.10
C MET A 71 -9.02 5.62 -25.73
N SER A 72 -9.08 6.90 -25.31
CA SER A 72 -10.00 7.87 -25.91
C SER A 72 -9.56 8.32 -27.31
N ARG A 73 -8.25 8.40 -27.56
CA ARG A 73 -7.67 8.73 -28.88
C ARG A 73 -7.73 7.57 -29.86
N GLN A 74 -7.61 6.34 -29.38
CA GLN A 74 -7.55 5.13 -30.21
C GLN A 74 -8.46 4.03 -29.65
N PRO A 75 -9.79 4.16 -29.83
CA PRO A 75 -10.75 3.21 -29.26
C PRO A 75 -10.59 1.79 -29.83
N GLU A 76 -10.09 1.65 -31.06
CA GLU A 76 -9.89 0.36 -31.73
C GLU A 76 -8.89 -0.56 -31.02
N VAL A 77 -7.90 0.01 -30.32
CA VAL A 77 -6.87 -0.74 -29.58
C VAL A 77 -7.04 -0.64 -28.06
N SER A 78 -8.21 -0.16 -27.60
CA SER A 78 -8.48 0.08 -26.18
C SER A 78 -8.27 -1.16 -25.29
N GLY A 79 -8.70 -2.35 -25.77
CA GLY A 79 -8.49 -3.60 -25.03
C GLY A 79 -7.02 -3.96 -24.80
N ASN A 80 -6.16 -3.68 -25.79
CA ASN A 80 -4.72 -3.91 -25.67
C ASN A 80 -4.08 -2.91 -24.70
N ILE A 81 -4.50 -1.64 -24.75
CA ILE A 81 -4.05 -0.60 -23.81
C ILE A 81 -4.45 -0.95 -22.38
N GLN A 82 -5.70 -1.37 -22.16
CA GLN A 82 -6.19 -1.80 -20.85
C GLN A 82 -5.40 -3.00 -20.33
N THR A 83 -5.09 -3.98 -21.18
CA THR A 83 -4.27 -5.14 -20.80
C THR A 83 -2.87 -4.70 -20.39
N GLY A 84 -2.21 -3.85 -21.18
CA GLY A 84 -0.90 -3.29 -20.84
C GLY A 84 -0.91 -2.49 -19.54
N MET A 85 -1.95 -1.68 -19.32
CA MET A 85 -2.18 -0.94 -18.08
C MET A 85 -2.31 -1.86 -16.87
N ILE A 86 -3.08 -2.94 -16.97
CA ILE A 86 -3.25 -3.91 -15.88
C ILE A 86 -1.94 -4.64 -15.57
N ILE A 87 -1.15 -5.00 -16.58
CA ILE A 87 0.17 -5.62 -16.37
C ILE A 87 1.10 -4.65 -15.64
N ALA A 88 1.17 -3.40 -16.09
CA ALA A 88 1.98 -2.37 -15.43
C ALA A 88 1.49 -2.12 -13.99
N ALA A 89 0.17 -2.09 -13.77
CA ALA A 89 -0.44 -2.00 -12.45
C ALA A 89 -0.07 -3.18 -11.55
N ALA A 90 -0.11 -4.41 -12.05
CA ALA A 90 0.23 -5.59 -11.29
C ALA A 90 1.72 -5.59 -10.88
N LEU A 91 2.62 -5.10 -11.73
CA LEU A 91 4.05 -5.01 -11.41
C LEU A 91 4.34 -3.97 -10.32
N ILE A 92 3.71 -2.79 -10.38
CA ILE A 92 3.90 -1.77 -9.34
C ILE A 92 3.26 -2.20 -8.01
N GLU A 93 2.08 -2.82 -8.05
CA GLU A 93 1.44 -3.39 -6.86
C GLU A 93 2.31 -4.49 -6.25
N GLY A 94 2.86 -5.41 -7.04
CA GLY A 94 3.76 -6.45 -6.54
C GLY A 94 5.01 -5.90 -5.85
N ALA A 95 5.66 -4.89 -6.44
CA ALA A 95 6.81 -4.23 -5.83
C ALA A 95 6.45 -3.47 -4.54
N THR A 96 5.29 -2.81 -4.53
CA THR A 96 4.77 -2.05 -3.39
C THR A 96 4.44 -2.99 -2.23
N PHE A 97 3.72 -4.08 -2.49
CA PHE A 97 3.42 -5.11 -1.50
C PHE A 97 4.68 -5.73 -0.93
N PHE A 98 5.67 -6.07 -1.77
CA PHE A 98 6.94 -6.60 -1.29
C PHE A 98 7.65 -5.62 -0.36
N ALA A 99 7.74 -4.33 -0.73
CA ALA A 99 8.35 -3.31 0.10
C ALA A 99 7.62 -3.12 1.44
N LEU A 100 6.27 -3.13 1.45
CA LEU A 100 5.49 -3.04 2.68
C LEU A 100 5.67 -4.27 3.59
N ILE A 101 5.80 -5.46 3.01
CA ILE A 101 6.11 -6.68 3.78
C ILE A 101 7.49 -6.55 4.42
N LEU A 102 8.50 -6.08 3.70
CA LEU A 102 9.83 -5.86 4.29
C LEU A 102 9.80 -4.85 5.43
N ILE A 103 9.06 -3.74 5.26
CA ILE A 103 8.97 -2.70 6.28
C ILE A 103 8.16 -3.17 7.50
N GLY A 104 7.04 -3.87 7.29
CA GLY A 104 6.15 -4.27 8.38
C GLY A 104 6.57 -5.55 9.11
N PHE A 105 7.19 -6.50 8.40
CA PHE A 105 7.48 -7.84 8.94
C PHE A 105 8.98 -8.10 9.19
N LEU A 106 9.89 -7.47 8.44
CA LEU A 106 11.33 -7.77 8.52
C LEU A 106 12.14 -6.73 9.30
N MET A 107 11.75 -5.45 9.28
CA MET A 107 12.35 -4.41 10.12
C MET A 107 11.80 -4.49 11.54
#